data_AF-A0A8C9YMV9-F1
#
_entry.id   AF-A0A8C9YMV9-F1
#
_cell.length_a   1.000
_cell.length_b   1.000
_cell.length_c   1.000
_cell.angle_alpha   90.00
_cell.angle_beta   90.00
_cell.angle_gamma   90.00
#
_symmetry.space_group_name_H-M   'P 1'
#
loop_
_entity.id
_entity.type
_entity.pdbx_description
1 polymer ?
#
loop_
_entity_poly.entity_id
_entity_poly.type
_entity_poly.pdbx_seq_one_letter_code
_entity_poly.pdbx_strand_id
1 'polypeptide(L)'
;MGKKGDLSNFECGMVVGARRTGLSISHTAQLLGFSRKTISRVYKEWSEKGKTSSMRQSCGRKCLVDARSQRRMGRLIQADRRSTLTQITTCYNRGMQQSICEATTRTALRRMDYTSRRPHRVPLISTKNRKMRLQFARAHQNWTVEDWKNVACASQASPSPVPCKSKPLWQSDSRCLQFSEAPHMLRFTVWYTPN
;
A
#
# COMPACT_ATOMS: atom_id res chain seq x y z
N MET A 1 -26.34 35.07 -13.68
CA MET A 1 -26.01 33.77 -14.30
C MET A 1 -25.01 33.03 -13.43
N GLY A 2 -25.37 31.85 -12.91
CA GLY A 2 -24.49 31.05 -12.05
C GLY A 2 -23.22 30.60 -12.78
N LYS A 3 -22.11 30.51 -12.04
CA LYS A 3 -20.85 29.98 -12.59
C LYS A 3 -21.07 28.52 -13.00
N LYS A 4 -21.11 28.23 -14.30
CA LYS A 4 -20.99 26.84 -14.79
C LYS A 4 -19.63 26.28 -14.33
N GLY A 5 -19.61 25.00 -13.98
CA GLY A 5 -18.39 24.26 -13.67
C GLY A 5 -17.43 24.23 -14.87
N ASP A 6 -16.21 23.74 -14.64
CA ASP A 6 -15.23 23.60 -15.72
C ASP A 6 -15.74 22.66 -16.82
N LEU A 7 -15.31 22.90 -18.06
CA LEU A 7 -15.60 22.05 -19.21
C LEU A 7 -14.96 20.66 -19.03
N SER A 8 -15.70 19.62 -19.42
CA SER A 8 -15.17 18.27 -19.54
C SER A 8 -14.12 18.18 -20.65
N ASN A 9 -13.26 17.16 -20.58
CA ASN A 9 -12.25 16.89 -21.61
C ASN A 9 -12.89 16.71 -23.00
N PHE A 10 -14.08 16.11 -23.06
CA PHE A 10 -14.81 15.91 -24.30
C PHE A 10 -15.30 17.25 -24.89
N GLU A 11 -15.90 18.12 -24.08
CA GLU A 11 -16.33 19.45 -24.52
C GLU A 11 -15.16 20.32 -24.97
N CYS A 12 -14.04 20.28 -24.26
CA CYS A 12 -12.81 20.93 -24.70
C CYS A 12 -12.33 20.36 -26.06
N GLY A 13 -12.48 19.06 -26.28
CA GLY A 13 -12.18 18.40 -27.56
C GLY A 13 -13.06 18.91 -28.70
N MET A 14 -14.36 19.05 -28.46
CA MET A 14 -15.30 19.64 -29.43
C MET A 14 -14.93 21.08 -29.79
N VAL A 15 -14.55 21.89 -28.80
CA VAL A 15 -14.08 23.27 -29.03
C VAL A 15 -12.84 23.30 -29.92
N VAL A 16 -11.85 22.45 -29.63
CA VAL A 16 -10.62 22.36 -30.44
C VAL A 16 -10.94 21.88 -31.86
N GLY A 17 -11.78 20.86 -32.01
CA GLY A 17 -12.21 20.34 -33.32
C GLY A 17 -12.88 21.41 -34.18
N ALA A 18 -13.89 22.08 -33.64
CA ALA A 18 -14.62 23.16 -34.33
C ALA A 18 -13.70 24.30 -34.77
N ARG A 19 -12.71 24.67 -33.94
CA ARG A 19 -11.75 25.71 -34.29
C ARG A 19 -10.75 25.26 -35.36
N ARG A 20 -10.34 23.99 -35.37
CA ARG A 20 -9.48 23.42 -36.41
C ARG A 20 -10.17 23.29 -37.76
N THR A 21 -11.49 23.14 -37.79
CA THR A 21 -12.29 23.17 -39.03
C THR A 21 -12.57 24.58 -39.54
N GLY A 22 -12.01 25.61 -38.90
CA GLY A 22 -12.11 27.01 -39.36
C GLY A 22 -13.33 27.78 -38.84
N LEU A 23 -14.17 27.21 -37.97
CA LEU A 23 -15.34 27.91 -37.42
C LEU A 23 -14.91 29.06 -36.52
N SER A 24 -15.57 30.23 -36.62
CA SER A 24 -15.27 31.39 -35.77
C SER A 24 -15.58 31.14 -34.29
N ILE A 25 -14.98 31.92 -33.39
CA ILE A 25 -15.22 31.82 -31.93
C ILE A 25 -16.71 32.02 -31.61
N SER A 26 -17.36 32.98 -32.26
CA SER A 26 -18.78 33.28 -32.04
C SER A 26 -19.68 32.14 -32.54
N HIS A 27 -19.38 31.56 -33.71
CA HIS A 27 -20.15 30.44 -34.24
C HIS A 27 -19.98 29.19 -33.36
N THR A 28 -18.74 28.90 -32.93
CA THR A 28 -18.46 27.80 -32.00
C THR A 28 -19.19 27.99 -30.65
N ALA A 29 -19.31 29.23 -30.17
CA ALA A 29 -20.03 29.57 -28.94
C ALA A 29 -21.52 29.31 -29.02
N GLN A 30 -22.12 29.65 -30.15
CA GLN A 30 -23.54 29.36 -30.41
C GLN A 30 -23.77 27.86 -30.58
N LEU A 31 -22.92 27.18 -31.35
CA LEU A 31 -23.04 25.75 -31.63
C LEU A 31 -22.95 24.88 -30.37
N LEU A 32 -21.98 25.16 -29.50
CA LEU A 32 -21.73 24.37 -28.29
C LEU A 32 -22.42 24.93 -27.04
N GLY A 33 -23.10 26.09 -27.13
CA GLY A 33 -23.79 26.72 -25.99
C GLY A 33 -22.86 27.21 -24.88
N PHE A 34 -21.61 27.55 -25.22
CA PHE A 34 -20.60 28.07 -24.27
C PHE A 34 -20.33 29.55 -24.47
N SER A 35 -19.80 30.21 -23.43
CA SER A 35 -19.42 31.61 -23.56
C SER A 35 -18.22 31.77 -24.52
N ARG A 36 -18.20 32.87 -25.28
CA ARG A 36 -17.05 33.22 -26.14
C ARG A 36 -15.72 33.28 -25.37
N LYS A 37 -15.76 33.74 -24.10
CA LYS A 37 -14.60 33.77 -23.21
C LYS A 37 -14.07 32.36 -22.92
N THR A 38 -14.96 31.41 -22.67
CA THR A 38 -14.60 30.02 -22.39
C THR A 38 -13.91 29.39 -23.60
N ILE A 39 -14.48 29.56 -24.80
CA ILE A 39 -13.91 29.02 -26.05
C ILE A 39 -12.54 29.63 -26.34
N SER A 40 -12.41 30.96 -26.22
CA SER A 40 -11.14 31.64 -26.41
C SER A 40 -10.07 31.12 -25.44
N ARG A 41 -10.42 30.97 -24.16
CA ARG A 41 -9.53 30.42 -23.13
C ARG A 41 -9.09 28.99 -23.45
N VAL A 42 -10.03 28.08 -23.76
CA VAL A 42 -9.73 26.68 -24.07
C VAL A 42 -8.85 26.56 -25.32
N TYR A 43 -9.19 27.29 -26.38
CA TYR A 43 -8.42 27.25 -27.62
C TYR A 43 -7.00 27.79 -27.41
N LYS A 44 -6.84 28.86 -26.63
CA LYS A 44 -5.52 29.40 -26.26
C LYS A 44 -4.72 28.40 -25.41
N GLU A 45 -5.33 27.83 -24.36
CA GLU A 45 -4.68 26.83 -23.50
C GLU A 45 -4.24 25.59 -24.31
N TRP A 46 -5.06 25.14 -25.26
CA TRP A 46 -4.71 24.06 -26.19
C TRP A 46 -3.59 24.47 -27.15
N SER A 47 -3.65 25.66 -27.75
CA SER A 47 -2.64 26.14 -28.70
C SER A 47 -1.26 26.29 -28.06
N GLU A 48 -1.19 26.67 -26.77
CA GLU A 48 0.06 26.86 -26.05
C GLU A 48 0.61 25.53 -25.48
N LYS A 49 -0.25 24.65 -24.98
CA LYS A 49 0.17 23.45 -24.22
C LYS A 49 -0.02 22.13 -24.97
N GLY A 50 -0.73 22.14 -26.11
CA GLY A 50 -1.09 20.96 -26.89
C GLY A 50 -2.03 19.99 -26.19
N LYS A 51 -2.62 20.38 -25.05
CA LYS A 51 -3.44 19.50 -24.20
C LYS A 51 -4.83 20.06 -24.01
N THR A 52 -5.82 19.21 -24.23
CA THR A 52 -7.25 19.50 -24.08
C THR A 52 -7.73 19.40 -22.62
N SER A 53 -6.95 18.73 -21.76
CA SER A 53 -7.27 18.56 -20.35
C SER A 53 -6.75 19.72 -19.51
N SER A 54 -7.62 20.28 -18.66
CA SER A 54 -7.24 21.13 -17.53
C SER A 54 -6.49 20.27 -16.50
N MET A 55 -5.16 20.22 -16.63
CA MET A 55 -4.32 19.39 -15.76
C MET A 55 -4.18 20.05 -14.39
N ARG A 56 -5.20 19.83 -13.54
CA ARG A 56 -5.26 20.30 -12.15
C ARG A 56 -4.40 19.47 -11.18
N GLN A 57 -3.47 18.66 -11.68
CA GLN A 57 -2.68 17.73 -10.89
C GLN A 57 -1.88 18.40 -9.76
N SER A 58 -1.56 19.70 -9.89
CA SER A 58 -0.85 20.48 -8.87
C SER A 58 -1.76 21.39 -8.03
N CYS A 59 -3.09 21.32 -8.18
CA CYS A 59 -4.00 22.13 -7.39
C CYS A 59 -4.44 21.37 -6.12
N GLY A 60 -4.57 22.11 -5.02
CA GLY A 60 -5.02 21.56 -3.74
C GLY A 60 -4.05 21.83 -2.60
N ARG A 61 -4.46 21.44 -1.39
CA ARG A 61 -3.66 21.60 -0.17
C ARG A 61 -2.48 20.62 -0.21
N LYS A 62 -1.26 21.16 -0.08
CA LYS A 62 -0.05 20.34 0.06
C LYS A 62 -0.17 19.44 1.29
N CYS A 63 0.30 18.20 1.15
CA CYS A 63 0.30 17.26 2.26
C CYS A 63 1.30 17.69 3.33
N LEU A 64 0.91 17.65 4.61
CA LEU A 64 1.79 17.99 5.73
C LEU A 64 2.98 17.02 5.85
N VAL A 65 2.76 15.77 5.47
CA VAL A 65 3.80 14.73 5.44
C VAL A 65 4.35 14.62 4.02
N ASP A 66 5.53 15.19 3.82
CA ASP A 66 6.29 15.11 2.57
C ASP A 66 7.02 13.75 2.42
N ALA A 67 7.57 13.46 1.23
CA ALA A 67 8.30 12.23 0.93
C ALA A 67 9.47 11.96 1.89
N ARG A 68 10.18 13.00 2.35
CA ARG A 68 11.23 12.88 3.38
C ARG A 68 10.67 12.44 4.73
N SER A 69 9.55 13.03 5.12
CA SER A 69 8.85 12.71 6.37
C SER A 69 8.29 11.29 6.36
N GLN A 70 7.75 10.84 5.23
CA GLN A 70 7.34 9.46 5.00
C GLN A 70 8.51 8.49 5.17
N ARG A 71 9.68 8.77 4.55
CA ARG A 71 10.87 7.94 4.73
C ARG A 71 11.29 7.81 6.19
N ARG A 72 11.23 8.89 6.97
CA ARG A 72 11.51 8.86 8.42
C ARG A 72 10.50 8.00 9.18
N MET A 73 9.20 8.14 8.89
CA MET A 73 8.15 7.29 9.47
C MET A 73 8.40 5.80 9.16
N GLY A 74 8.82 5.48 7.93
CA GLY A 74 9.18 4.12 7.53
C GLY A 74 10.32 3.53 8.37
N ARG A 75 11.36 4.32 8.67
CA ARG A 75 12.46 3.87 9.55
C ARG A 75 12.00 3.61 10.98
N LEU A 76 11.13 4.47 11.53
CA LEU A 76 10.57 4.29 12.87
C LEU A 76 9.80 2.96 12.98
N ILE A 77 8.98 2.64 11.97
CA ILE A 77 8.24 1.38 11.92
C ILE A 77 9.17 0.18 11.73
N GLN A 78 10.21 0.30 10.91
CA GLN A 78 11.15 -0.79 10.70
C GLN A 78 11.95 -1.12 11.97
N ALA A 79 12.29 -0.11 12.77
CA ALA A 79 12.96 -0.28 14.05
C ALA A 79 12.06 -0.97 15.09
N ASP A 80 10.81 -0.54 15.24
CA ASP A 80 9.82 -1.22 16.06
C ASP A 80 8.50 -1.41 15.32
N ARG A 81 8.33 -2.60 14.77
CA ARG A 81 7.12 -2.97 14.03
C ARG A 81 5.90 -3.14 14.94
N ARG A 82 6.06 -3.30 16.26
CA ARG A 82 4.96 -3.48 17.23
C ARG A 82 4.52 -2.17 17.89
N SER A 83 5.13 -1.06 17.51
CA SER A 83 4.82 0.27 18.04
C SER A 83 3.36 0.67 17.81
N THR A 84 2.74 1.28 18.82
CA THR A 84 1.39 1.82 18.70
C THR A 84 1.39 3.12 17.90
N LEU A 85 0.23 3.52 17.37
CA LEU A 85 0.10 4.77 16.62
C LEU A 85 0.52 6.00 17.44
N THR A 86 0.18 6.00 18.73
CA THR A 86 0.60 7.03 19.71
C THR A 86 2.11 7.11 19.80
N GLN A 87 2.79 5.96 20.01
CA GLN A 87 4.24 5.88 20.12
C GLN A 87 4.93 6.35 18.83
N ILE A 88 4.44 5.93 17.66
CA ILE A 88 4.97 6.37 16.37
C ILE A 88 4.85 7.89 16.24
N THR A 89 3.70 8.45 16.63
CA THR A 89 3.45 9.90 16.55
C THR A 89 4.36 10.67 17.50
N THR A 90 4.52 10.23 18.75
CA THR A 90 5.41 10.84 19.73
C THR A 90 6.88 10.75 19.30
N CYS A 91 7.34 9.58 18.83
CA CYS A 91 8.69 9.40 18.30
C CYS A 91 8.94 10.24 17.06
N TYR A 92 7.93 10.39 16.20
CA TYR A 92 8.01 11.26 15.04
C TYR A 92 8.09 12.74 15.45
N ASN A 93 7.26 13.19 16.40
CA ASN A 93 7.26 14.60 16.83
C ASN A 93 8.54 15.00 17.58
N ARG A 94 9.29 14.03 18.13
CA ARG A 94 10.57 14.27 18.79
C ARG A 94 11.55 14.96 17.84
N GLY A 95 11.93 16.20 18.18
CA GLY A 95 12.88 17.02 17.42
C GLY A 95 12.31 17.67 16.15
N MET A 96 10.99 17.71 15.98
CA MET A 96 10.34 18.36 14.84
C MET A 96 9.81 19.74 15.24
N GLN A 97 9.97 20.71 14.35
CA GLN A 97 9.41 22.07 14.51
C GLN A 97 7.88 22.10 14.36
N GLN A 98 7.32 21.17 13.56
CA GLN A 98 5.88 21.02 13.38
C GLN A 98 5.45 19.65 13.89
N SER A 99 4.63 19.64 14.93
CA SER A 99 4.04 18.42 15.46
C SER A 99 2.87 17.96 14.59
N ILE A 100 2.69 16.64 14.54
CA ILE A 100 1.65 15.98 13.78
C ILE A 100 0.72 15.26 14.74
N CYS A 101 -0.58 15.27 14.44
CA CYS A 101 -1.59 14.51 15.18
C CYS A 101 -1.68 13.06 14.70
N GLU A 102 -2.19 12.16 15.55
CA GLU A 102 -2.31 10.74 15.23
C GLU A 102 -3.13 10.45 13.97
N ALA A 103 -4.17 11.24 13.69
CA ALA A 103 -4.99 11.09 12.48
C ALA A 103 -4.17 11.33 11.21
N THR A 104 -3.26 12.29 11.25
CA THR A 104 -2.35 12.57 10.13
C THR A 104 -1.30 11.48 10.00
N THR A 105 -0.73 10.99 11.12
CA THR A 105 0.16 9.83 11.14
C THR A 105 -0.51 8.62 10.49
N ARG A 106 -1.73 8.28 10.90
CA ARG A 106 -2.51 7.16 10.33
C ARG A 106 -2.71 7.30 8.82
N THR A 107 -3.07 8.50 8.38
CA THR A 107 -3.29 8.78 6.95
C THR A 107 -1.99 8.65 6.15
N ALA A 108 -0.88 9.14 6.69
CA ALA A 108 0.43 9.00 6.07
C ALA A 108 0.86 7.53 5.97
N LEU A 109 0.63 6.73 7.01
CA LEU A 109 0.92 5.30 7.00
C LEU A 109 0.10 4.54 5.95
N ARG A 110 -1.19 4.85 5.81
CA ARG A 110 -2.04 4.25 4.77
C ARG A 110 -1.56 4.60 3.36
N ARG A 111 -1.12 5.83 3.13
CA ARG A 111 -0.53 6.26 1.85
C ARG A 111 0.79 5.57 1.51
N MET A 112 1.45 5.01 2.52
CA MET A 112 2.68 4.23 2.40
C MET A 112 2.40 2.71 2.43
N ASP A 113 1.14 2.31 2.32
CA ASP A 113 0.69 0.91 2.36
C ASP A 113 1.06 0.15 3.64
N TYR A 114 1.12 0.84 4.78
CA TYR A 114 1.30 0.20 6.09
C TYR A 114 -0.04 -0.12 6.75
N THR A 115 -0.22 -1.40 7.09
CA THR A 115 -1.39 -1.93 7.79
C THR A 115 -0.98 -2.63 9.09
N SER A 116 -1.72 -2.40 10.17
CA SER A 116 -1.49 -3.05 11.47
C SER A 116 -2.23 -4.40 11.51
N ARG A 117 -1.51 -5.51 11.58
CA ARG A 117 -2.05 -6.89 11.56
C ARG A 117 -1.59 -7.70 12.78
N ARG A 118 -2.43 -8.60 13.29
CA ARG A 118 -2.03 -9.49 14.39
C ARG A 118 -1.16 -10.64 13.84
N PRO A 119 0.05 -10.87 14.39
CA PRO A 119 0.88 -11.99 13.97
C PRO A 119 0.24 -13.33 14.38
N HIS A 120 0.45 -14.38 13.60
CA HIS A 120 0.04 -15.74 13.96
C HIS A 120 0.77 -16.20 15.23
N ARG A 121 0.05 -16.92 16.09
CA ARG A 121 0.64 -17.58 17.25
C ARG A 121 1.44 -18.78 16.80
N VAL A 122 2.72 -18.79 17.17
CA VAL A 122 3.61 -19.92 16.93
C VAL A 122 4.11 -20.42 18.29
N PRO A 123 4.25 -21.75 18.49
CA PRO A 123 4.85 -22.27 19.70
C PRO A 123 6.28 -21.74 19.84
N LEU A 124 6.68 -21.47 21.08
CA LEU A 124 8.06 -21.06 21.36
C LEU A 124 8.98 -22.26 21.16
N ILE A 125 9.84 -22.18 20.15
CA ILE A 125 10.83 -23.22 19.85
C ILE A 125 12.15 -22.80 20.51
N SER A 126 12.71 -23.66 21.36
CA SER A 126 14.02 -23.46 21.97
C SER A 126 15.12 -23.35 20.91
N THR A 127 16.23 -22.70 21.26
CA THR A 127 17.38 -22.57 20.35
C THR A 127 17.93 -23.92 19.91
N LYS A 128 18.00 -24.90 20.83
CA LYS A 128 18.36 -26.30 20.54
C LYS A 128 17.41 -26.92 19.51
N ASN A 129 16.10 -26.83 19.75
CA ASN A 129 15.10 -27.43 18.87
C ASN A 129 15.09 -26.76 17.48
N ARG A 130 15.37 -25.45 17.39
CA ARG A 130 15.52 -24.75 16.11
C ARG A 130 16.69 -25.31 15.29
N LYS A 131 17.84 -25.57 15.93
CA LYS A 131 19.01 -26.17 15.27
C LYS A 131 18.71 -27.58 14.78
N MET A 132 18.14 -28.43 15.64
CA MET A 132 17.79 -29.81 15.28
C MET A 132 16.79 -29.87 14.13
N ARG A 133 15.74 -29.03 14.16
CA ARG A 133 14.75 -28.93 13.08
C ARG A 133 15.38 -28.50 11.75
N LEU A 134 16.29 -27.53 11.78
CA LEU A 134 17.00 -27.07 10.59
C LEU A 134 17.94 -28.15 10.02
N GLN A 135 18.68 -28.85 10.89
CA GLN A 135 19.55 -29.96 10.48
C GLN A 135 18.75 -31.09 9.87
N PHE A 136 17.63 -31.48 10.50
CA PHE A 136 16.72 -32.47 9.97
C PHE A 136 16.20 -32.07 8.58
N ALA A 137 15.68 -30.84 8.44
CA ALA A 137 15.18 -30.34 7.16
C ALA A 137 16.25 -30.33 6.05
N ARG A 138 17.51 -30.00 6.38
CA ARG A 138 18.63 -30.05 5.43
C ARG A 138 19.00 -31.48 5.03
N ALA A 139 19.07 -32.39 6.00
CA ALA A 139 19.41 -33.80 5.74
C ALA A 139 18.35 -34.51 4.88
N HIS A 140 17.09 -34.08 4.98
CA HIS A 140 15.94 -34.68 4.30
C HIS A 140 15.42 -33.81 3.14
N GLN A 141 16.21 -32.84 2.67
CA GLN A 141 15.80 -31.89 1.62
C GLN A 141 15.53 -32.57 0.27
N ASN A 142 16.26 -33.66 -0.02
CA ASN A 142 16.21 -34.38 -1.29
C ASN A 142 15.45 -35.72 -1.19
N TRP A 143 14.71 -35.94 -0.11
CA TRP A 143 13.95 -37.18 0.08
C TRP A 143 12.78 -37.29 -0.90
N THR A 144 12.62 -38.48 -1.47
CA THR A 144 11.52 -38.82 -2.38
C THR A 144 10.27 -39.21 -1.59
N VAL A 145 9.13 -39.28 -2.26
CA VAL A 145 7.84 -39.67 -1.63
C VAL A 145 7.92 -41.08 -1.06
N GLU A 146 8.68 -41.97 -1.72
CA GLU A 146 8.96 -43.33 -1.29
C GLU A 146 9.73 -43.38 0.03
N ASP A 147 10.69 -42.48 0.21
CA ASP A 147 11.47 -42.37 1.46
C ASP A 147 10.57 -41.92 2.63
N TRP A 148 9.64 -41.00 2.37
CA TRP A 148 8.69 -40.52 3.38
C TRP A 148 7.66 -41.58 3.79
N LYS A 149 7.29 -42.52 2.90
CA LYS A 149 6.37 -43.62 3.22
C LYS A 149 6.91 -44.53 4.34
N ASN A 150 8.22 -44.56 4.54
CA ASN A 150 8.87 -45.35 5.58
C ASN A 150 8.92 -44.64 6.95
N VAL A 151 8.48 -43.39 7.05
CA VAL A 151 8.45 -42.64 8.30
C VAL A 151 7.10 -42.80 9.00
N ALA A 152 7.08 -43.52 10.12
CA ALA A 152 5.90 -43.61 10.97
C ALA A 152 5.67 -42.29 11.72
N CYS A 153 4.52 -41.64 11.49
CA CYS A 153 4.09 -40.46 12.24
C CYS A 153 2.97 -40.82 13.22
N ALA A 154 3.19 -40.62 14.52
CA ALA A 154 2.12 -40.66 15.53
C ALA A 154 1.79 -39.23 16.00
N SER A 155 0.51 -38.86 16.01
CA SER A 155 0.05 -37.58 16.56
C SER A 155 -1.10 -37.80 17.52
N GLN A 156 -0.92 -37.48 18.80
CA GLN A 156 -2.00 -37.38 19.76
C GLN A 156 -2.38 -35.90 19.88
N ALA A 157 -3.58 -35.54 19.44
CA ALA A 157 -4.04 -34.16 19.42
C ALA A 157 -4.90 -33.86 20.65
N SER A 158 -4.37 -33.07 21.58
CA SER A 158 -5.16 -32.50 22.69
C SER A 158 -5.60 -31.08 22.31
N PRO A 159 -6.91 -30.78 22.25
CA PRO A 159 -7.37 -29.43 21.91
C PRO A 159 -7.18 -28.48 23.11
N SER A 160 -6.31 -27.49 22.96
CA SER A 160 -6.19 -26.38 23.92
C SER A 160 -6.70 -25.07 23.30
N PRO A 161 -7.80 -24.49 23.80
CA PRO A 161 -8.27 -23.18 23.37
C PRO A 161 -7.52 -22.10 24.15
N VAL A 162 -6.38 -21.62 23.62
CA VAL A 162 -5.70 -20.45 24.21
C VAL A 162 -6.28 -19.14 23.68
N PRO A 163 -6.89 -18.27 24.51
CA PRO A 163 -7.49 -17.01 24.06
C PRO A 163 -6.45 -16.01 23.55
N CYS A 164 -6.79 -15.25 22.49
CA CYS A 164 -5.88 -14.40 21.70
C CYS A 164 -5.61 -13.01 22.34
N LYS A 165 -4.37 -12.77 22.82
CA LYS A 165 -3.90 -11.51 23.44
C LYS A 165 -2.69 -10.86 22.73
N SER A 166 -2.34 -11.27 21.51
CA SER A 166 -1.12 -10.75 20.82
C SER A 166 -1.31 -9.34 20.27
N LYS A 167 -0.34 -8.46 20.54
CA LYS A 167 -0.30 -7.09 19.99
C LYS A 167 -0.12 -7.12 18.45
N PRO A 168 -0.82 -6.23 17.72
CA PRO A 168 -0.66 -6.13 16.28
C PRO A 168 0.71 -5.54 15.89
N LEU A 169 1.11 -5.82 14.65
CA LEU A 169 2.38 -5.49 14.03
C LEU A 169 2.12 -4.75 12.72
N TRP A 170 2.86 -3.69 12.44
CA TRP A 170 2.82 -3.00 11.16
C TRP A 170 3.53 -3.80 10.06
N GLN A 171 2.83 -4.02 8.96
CA GLN A 171 3.33 -4.67 7.75
C GLN A 171 3.07 -3.77 6.56
N SER A 172 4.03 -3.73 5.62
CA SER A 172 3.83 -3.06 4.33
C SER A 172 3.30 -4.10 3.35
N ASP A 173 2.19 -3.80 2.68
CA ASP A 173 1.52 -4.76 1.79
C ASP A 173 2.40 -5.09 0.56
N SER A 174 3.28 -4.16 0.14
CA SER A 174 4.27 -4.36 -0.94
C SER A 174 5.32 -5.44 -0.67
N ARG A 175 5.54 -5.83 0.60
CA ARG A 175 6.46 -6.93 0.98
C ARG A 175 5.77 -8.30 1.07
N CYS A 176 4.45 -8.36 1.02
CA CYS A 176 3.72 -9.63 1.07
C CYS A 176 3.82 -10.41 -0.24
N LEU A 177 4.06 -9.72 -1.37
CA LEU A 177 4.16 -10.32 -2.70
C LEU A 177 5.46 -11.11 -2.94
N GLN A 178 6.43 -11.07 -2.02
CA GLN A 178 7.67 -11.87 -2.15
C GLN A 178 7.63 -13.21 -1.40
N PHE A 179 6.53 -13.52 -0.68
CA PHE A 179 6.40 -14.77 0.08
C PHE A 179 5.23 -15.64 -0.36
N SER A 180 4.62 -15.37 -1.52
CA SER A 180 3.45 -16.11 -2.03
C SER A 180 3.78 -17.25 -3.01
N GLU A 181 5.05 -17.49 -3.33
CA GLU A 181 5.46 -18.63 -4.16
C GLU A 181 6.19 -19.70 -3.34
N ALA A 182 5.43 -20.40 -2.50
CA ALA A 182 5.79 -21.74 -2.05
C ALA A 182 4.50 -22.52 -1.77
N PRO A 183 3.85 -23.04 -2.82
CA PRO A 183 2.64 -23.82 -2.65
C PRO A 183 3.01 -25.23 -2.11
N HIS A 184 2.36 -25.62 -1.02
CA HIS A 184 2.11 -27.01 -0.58
C HIS A 184 3.18 -27.88 0.14
N MET A 185 4.28 -27.37 0.71
CA MET A 185 5.29 -28.29 1.29
C MET A 185 5.70 -28.06 2.76
N LEU A 186 4.90 -27.40 3.61
CA LEU A 186 5.26 -27.24 5.03
C LEU A 186 4.04 -27.31 5.97
N ARG A 187 3.39 -28.48 6.07
CA ARG A 187 2.41 -28.76 7.13
C ARG A 187 2.59 -30.11 7.84
N PHE A 188 3.78 -30.69 7.79
CA PHE A 188 4.15 -31.82 8.63
C PHE A 188 5.34 -31.46 9.51
N THR A 189 5.09 -30.78 10.64
CA THR A 189 6.05 -30.76 11.75
C THR A 189 5.98 -32.11 12.45
N VAL A 190 6.82 -33.05 12.03
CA VAL A 190 7.14 -34.25 12.80
C VAL A 190 7.79 -33.81 14.10
N TRP A 191 7.22 -34.22 15.22
CA TRP A 191 7.82 -34.05 16.54
C TRP A 191 8.76 -35.24 16.77
N TYR A 192 10.07 -35.02 16.59
CA TYR A 192 11.07 -35.97 17.07
C TYR A 192 11.70 -35.43 18.35
N THR A 193 11.39 -36.07 19.47
CA THR A 193 12.12 -35.93 20.74
C THR A 193 12.93 -37.21 20.94
N PRO A 194 14.26 -37.19 20.84
CA PRO A 194 15.06 -38.34 21.27
C PRO A 194 15.08 -38.40 22.80
N ASN A 195 14.91 -39.60 23.35
CA ASN A 195 15.29 -39.97 24.71
C ASN A 195 16.79 -39.70 24.94
#